data_AF-A0A951KW32-F1
#
_entry.id   AF-A0A951KW32-F1
#
_cell.length_a   1.000
_cell.length_b   1.000
_cell.length_c   1.000
_cell.angle_alpha   90.00
_cell.angle_beta   90.00
_cell.angle_gamma   90.00
#
_symmetry.space_group_name_H-M   'P 1'
#
loop_
_entity.id
_entity.type
_entity.pdbx_description
1 polymer ?
#
loop_
_entity_poly.entity_id
_entity_poly.type
_entity_poly.pdbx_seq_one_letter_code
_entity_poly.pdbx_strand_id
1 'polypeptide(L)'
;MPTEPDPVTVREVVQRAVEVCEDSSSESLDELLVRFEDDDRPISAVEDVEEVLDEALGPAEADELDGALTMARAVIVYLAHRRDELDADRIDLLRLAGRAEFDRDPPPHVANWLTEQGVSL
;
A
#
# COMPACT_ATOMS: atom_id res chain seq x y z
N MET A 1 -7.61 -23.33 24.11
CA MET A 1 -8.28 -22.91 22.88
C MET A 1 -7.24 -22.16 22.08
N PRO A 2 -6.77 -22.66 20.92
CA PRO A 2 -6.06 -21.78 19.98
C PRO A 2 -7.12 -20.86 19.40
N THR A 3 -7.11 -19.58 19.79
CA THR A 3 -7.81 -18.54 19.03
C THR A 3 -7.11 -18.49 17.67
N GLU A 4 -7.86 -18.76 16.61
CA GLU A 4 -7.39 -18.40 15.27
C GLU A 4 -6.98 -16.92 15.33
N PRO A 5 -5.81 -16.55 14.81
CA PRO A 5 -5.38 -15.15 14.81
C PRO A 5 -6.47 -14.31 14.15
N ASP A 6 -6.78 -13.15 14.74
CA ASP A 6 -7.76 -12.25 14.17
C ASP A 6 -7.38 -11.93 12.71
N PRO A 7 -8.36 -11.90 11.80
CA PRO A 7 -8.07 -11.68 10.38
C PRO A 7 -7.54 -10.26 10.18
N VAL A 8 -6.50 -10.13 9.35
CA VAL A 8 -5.90 -8.84 9.00
C VAL A 8 -6.98 -7.88 8.47
N THR A 9 -7.01 -6.68 9.04
CA THR A 9 -7.97 -5.61 8.74
C THR A 9 -7.49 -4.70 7.62
N VAL A 10 -8.41 -3.91 7.06
CA VAL A 10 -8.06 -2.85 6.10
C VAL A 10 -7.11 -1.85 6.75
N ARG A 11 -7.42 -1.38 7.96
CA ARG A 11 -6.55 -0.47 8.71
C ARG A 11 -5.12 -0.98 8.85
N GLU A 12 -4.93 -2.25 9.24
CA GLU A 12 -3.59 -2.83 9.43
C GLU A 12 -2.79 -2.86 8.14
N VAL A 13 -3.44 -3.17 7.01
CA VAL A 13 -2.79 -3.13 5.70
C VAL A 13 -2.42 -1.70 5.29
N VAL A 14 -3.32 -0.73 5.49
CA VAL A 14 -3.06 0.67 5.18
C VAL A 14 -1.94 1.23 6.04
N GLN A 15 -1.98 0.97 7.34
CA GLN A 15 -0.92 1.37 8.27
C GLN A 15 0.42 0.79 7.83
N ARG A 16 0.46 -0.51 7.49
CA ARG A 16 1.69 -1.15 7.03
C ARG A 16 2.20 -0.54 5.73
N ALA A 17 1.32 -0.24 4.78
CA ALA A 17 1.69 0.39 3.53
C ALA A 17 2.27 1.79 3.75
N VAL A 18 1.66 2.59 4.62
CA VAL A 18 2.17 3.91 5.00
C VAL A 18 3.53 3.78 5.68
N GLU A 19 3.70 2.90 6.67
CA GLU A 19 5.01 2.69 7.35
C GLU A 19 6.13 2.29 6.38
N VAL A 20 5.81 1.52 5.34
CA VAL A 20 6.78 1.05 4.35
C VAL A 20 7.12 2.14 3.35
N CYS A 21 6.12 2.92 2.96
CA CYS A 21 6.26 4.05 2.03
C CYS A 21 6.59 5.37 2.74
N GLU A 22 6.70 5.39 4.07
CA GLU A 22 6.86 6.60 4.85
C GLU A 22 8.13 7.32 4.39
N ASP A 23 7.90 8.49 3.81
CA ASP A 23 8.91 9.51 3.61
C ASP A 23 8.52 10.65 4.55
N SER A 24 9.51 11.21 5.26
CA SER A 24 9.34 12.12 6.41
C SER A 24 8.57 13.44 6.13
N SER A 25 7.94 13.59 4.97
CA SER A 25 7.25 14.81 4.51
C SER A 25 5.99 14.57 3.66
N SER A 26 5.43 13.35 3.60
CA SER A 26 4.24 13.10 2.76
C SER A 26 2.91 13.35 3.50
N GLU A 27 2.30 14.52 3.25
CA GLU A 27 0.95 14.85 3.75
C GLU A 27 -0.12 13.88 3.19
N SER A 28 0.09 13.37 1.98
CA SER A 28 -0.84 12.45 1.31
C SER A 28 -0.89 11.07 1.97
N LEU A 29 0.23 10.58 2.51
CA LEU A 29 0.25 9.34 3.30
C LEU A 29 -0.46 9.51 4.65
N ASP A 30 -0.30 10.67 5.30
CA ASP A 30 -1.03 11.00 6.53
C ASP A 30 -2.55 11.03 6.29
N GLU A 31 -3.00 11.63 5.18
CA GLU A 31 -4.40 11.66 4.78
C GLU A 31 -4.95 10.25 4.53
N LEU A 32 -4.19 9.41 3.81
CA LEU A 32 -4.55 8.00 3.60
C LEU A 32 -4.74 7.26 4.94
N LEU A 33 -3.84 7.48 5.90
CA LEU A 33 -3.91 6.83 7.20
C LEU A 33 -5.15 7.27 8.00
N VAL A 34 -5.44 8.57 8.03
CA VAL A 34 -6.65 9.12 8.66
C VAL A 34 -7.92 8.58 8.00
N ARG A 35 -7.93 8.41 6.68
CA ARG A 35 -9.12 7.98 5.94
C ARG A 35 -9.57 6.55 6.28
N PHE A 36 -8.62 5.69 6.66
CA PHE A 36 -8.84 4.26 6.95
C PHE A 36 -8.56 3.89 8.41
N GLU A 37 -8.35 4.86 9.31
CA GLU A 37 -7.97 4.61 10.71
C GLU A 37 -9.01 3.81 11.51
N ASP A 38 -10.28 3.87 11.10
CA ASP A 38 -11.40 3.18 11.73
C ASP A 38 -11.88 1.95 10.94
N ASP A 39 -11.20 1.57 9.85
CA ASP A 39 -11.62 0.45 9.01
C ASP A 39 -11.13 -0.92 9.55
N ASP A 40 -11.77 -1.36 10.62
CA ASP A 40 -11.53 -2.66 11.27
C ASP A 40 -12.18 -3.84 10.50
N ARG A 41 -12.68 -3.65 9.28
CA ARG A 41 -13.21 -4.76 8.48
C ARG A 41 -12.07 -5.68 8.05
N PRO A 42 -12.25 -7.02 8.03
CA PRO A 42 -11.25 -7.92 7.47
C PRO A 42 -10.99 -7.58 6.00
N ILE A 43 -9.72 -7.44 5.60
CA ILE A 43 -9.35 -7.15 4.20
C ILE A 43 -9.77 -8.30 3.26
N SER A 44 -10.22 -9.45 3.78
CA SER A 44 -10.71 -10.62 3.02
C SER A 44 -12.18 -10.51 2.67
N ALA A 45 -12.90 -9.62 3.35
CA ALA A 45 -14.28 -9.32 3.05
C ALA A 45 -14.41 -8.19 2.01
N VAL A 46 -13.30 -7.55 1.62
CA VAL A 46 -13.27 -6.53 0.58
C VAL A 46 -13.12 -7.24 -0.77
N GLU A 47 -14.14 -7.12 -1.62
CA GLU A 47 -14.17 -7.78 -2.93
C GLU A 47 -13.25 -7.08 -3.94
N ASP A 48 -13.25 -5.76 -3.94
CA ASP A 48 -12.42 -4.91 -4.80
C ASP A 48 -11.74 -3.84 -3.94
N VAL A 49 -10.44 -3.99 -3.73
CA VAL A 49 -9.64 -3.07 -2.90
C VAL A 49 -9.27 -1.82 -3.68
N GLU A 50 -9.14 -1.92 -5.00
CA GLU A 50 -8.82 -0.78 -5.86
C GLU A 50 -10.01 0.18 -5.90
N GLU A 51 -11.24 -0.34 -6.05
CA GLU A 51 -12.46 0.47 -5.98
C GLU A 51 -12.58 1.21 -4.64
N VAL A 52 -12.29 0.54 -3.52
CA VAL A 52 -12.31 1.17 -2.19
C VAL A 52 -11.27 2.29 -2.06
N LEU A 53 -10.08 2.11 -2.61
CA LEU A 53 -9.05 3.15 -2.63
C LEU A 53 -9.48 4.33 -3.51
N ASP A 54 -10.07 4.05 -4.66
CA ASP A 54 -10.53 5.07 -5.61
C ASP A 54 -11.71 5.89 -5.06
N GLU A 55 -12.63 5.27 -4.33
CA GLU A 55 -13.69 5.98 -3.62
C GLU A 55 -13.15 6.88 -2.50
N ALA A 56 -12.05 6.48 -1.87
CA ALA A 56 -11.47 7.19 -0.73
C ALA A 56 -10.59 8.36 -1.14
N LEU A 57 -9.76 8.18 -2.17
CA LEU A 57 -8.69 9.09 -2.58
C LEU A 57 -8.91 9.73 -3.97
N GLY A 58 -9.87 9.22 -4.75
CA GLY A 58 -9.99 9.52 -6.17
C GLY A 58 -9.25 8.51 -7.04
N PRO A 59 -9.34 8.60 -8.38
CA PRO A 59 -8.72 7.63 -9.28
C PRO A 59 -7.19 7.66 -9.16
N ALA A 60 -6.51 6.54 -9.44
CA ALA A 60 -5.05 6.43 -9.34
C ALA A 60 -4.29 7.48 -10.18
N GLU A 61 -4.87 7.97 -11.28
CA GLU A 61 -4.31 9.06 -12.08
C GLU A 61 -4.24 10.42 -11.34
N ALA A 62 -4.98 10.58 -10.24
CA ALA A 62 -4.85 11.77 -9.39
C ALA A 62 -3.48 11.84 -8.68
N ASP A 63 -2.80 10.69 -8.54
CA ASP A 63 -1.56 10.53 -7.80
C ASP A 63 -0.31 10.67 -8.69
N GLU A 64 -0.47 11.12 -9.94
CA GLU A 64 0.57 11.17 -10.99
C GLU A 64 1.89 11.89 -10.62
N LEU A 65 1.92 12.64 -9.52
CA LEU A 65 3.12 13.33 -9.01
C LEU A 65 3.61 12.80 -7.66
N ASP A 66 2.88 11.88 -7.02
CA ASP A 66 3.19 11.35 -5.71
C ASP A 66 3.59 9.87 -5.81
N GLY A 67 4.90 9.64 -5.90
CA GLY A 67 5.46 8.29 -5.98
C GLY A 67 5.24 7.48 -4.69
N ALA A 68 5.18 8.14 -3.54
CA ALA A 68 4.98 7.49 -2.25
C ALA A 68 3.53 7.01 -2.11
N LEU A 69 2.56 7.87 -2.43
CA LEU A 69 1.13 7.51 -2.41
C LEU A 69 0.82 6.42 -3.45
N THR A 70 1.34 6.56 -4.67
CA THR A 70 1.18 5.55 -5.72
C THR A 70 1.73 4.18 -5.26
N MET A 71 2.90 4.16 -4.61
CA MET A 71 3.46 2.93 -4.07
C MET A 71 2.68 2.40 -2.85
N ALA A 72 2.14 3.26 -1.99
CA ALA A 72 1.30 2.85 -0.87
C ALA A 72 0.04 2.12 -1.36
N ARG A 73 -0.64 2.64 -2.39
CA ARG A 73 -1.75 1.95 -3.06
C ARG A 73 -1.33 0.56 -3.57
N ALA A 74 -0.21 0.48 -4.29
CA ALA A 74 0.31 -0.79 -4.80
C ALA A 74 0.60 -1.80 -3.66
N VAL A 75 1.15 -1.34 -2.54
CA VAL A 75 1.40 -2.18 -1.35
C VAL A 75 0.09 -2.66 -0.72
N ILE A 76 -0.94 -1.82 -0.64
CA ILE A 76 -2.26 -2.19 -0.12
C ILE A 76 -2.89 -3.29 -1.00
N VAL A 77 -2.90 -3.09 -2.32
CA VAL A 77 -3.44 -4.07 -3.29
C VAL A 77 -2.65 -5.38 -3.22
N TYR A 78 -1.32 -5.32 -3.12
CA TYR A 78 -0.48 -6.49 -2.96
C TYR A 78 -0.82 -7.27 -1.69
N LEU A 79 -0.85 -6.59 -0.54
CA LEU A 79 -1.13 -7.20 0.76
C LEU A 79 -2.57 -7.70 0.90
N ALA A 80 -3.53 -7.12 0.19
CA ALA A 80 -4.87 -7.68 0.11
C ALA A 80 -4.88 -9.11 -0.45
N HIS A 81 -3.96 -9.42 -1.36
CA HIS A 81 -3.80 -10.76 -1.94
C HIS A 81 -2.76 -11.62 -1.20
N ARG A 82 -1.78 -11.00 -0.52
CA ARG A 82 -0.62 -11.64 0.13
C ARG A 82 -0.48 -11.24 1.61
N ARG A 83 -1.56 -11.45 2.37
CA ARG A 83 -1.65 -11.05 3.81
C ARG A 83 -0.60 -11.74 4.68
N ASP A 84 -0.14 -12.91 4.27
CA ASP A 84 0.92 -13.66 4.94
C ASP A 84 2.28 -12.95 4.89
N GLU A 85 2.43 -11.93 4.04
CA GLU A 85 3.64 -11.14 3.87
C GLU A 85 3.56 -9.76 4.56
N LEU A 86 2.58 -9.53 5.44
CA LEU A 86 2.42 -8.27 6.18
C LEU A 86 3.71 -7.88 6.93
N ASP A 87 4.38 -8.85 7.52
CA ASP A 87 5.63 -8.70 8.28
C ASP A 87 6.91 -8.77 7.41
N ALA A 88 6.79 -8.78 6.09
CA ALA A 88 7.95 -8.79 5.20
C ALA A 88 8.82 -7.55 5.41
N ASP A 89 10.12 -7.68 5.09
CA ASP A 89 11.03 -6.55 5.11
C ASP A 89 10.53 -5.43 4.18
N ARG A 90 10.76 -4.19 4.61
CA ARG A 90 10.33 -2.98 3.89
C ARG A 90 10.75 -2.99 2.43
N ILE A 91 12.02 -3.27 2.14
CA ILE A 91 12.57 -3.22 0.78
C ILE A 91 12.00 -4.36 -0.07
N ASP A 92 11.86 -5.55 0.52
CA ASP A 92 11.24 -6.68 -0.17
C ASP A 92 9.79 -6.40 -0.51
N LEU A 93 9.02 -5.81 0.42
CA LEU A 93 7.62 -5.49 0.19
C LEU A 93 7.44 -4.44 -0.92
N LEU A 94 8.23 -3.36 -0.91
CA LEU A 94 8.22 -2.36 -1.99
C LEU A 94 8.55 -3.00 -3.35
N ARG A 95 9.52 -3.90 -3.37
CA ARG A 95 9.93 -4.59 -4.59
C ARG A 95 8.86 -5.55 -5.10
N LEU A 96 8.23 -6.32 -4.22
CA LEU A 96 7.20 -7.29 -4.56
C LEU A 96 5.93 -6.59 -5.04
N ALA A 97 5.47 -5.59 -4.31
CA ALA A 97 4.33 -4.76 -4.69
C ALA A 97 4.57 -4.03 -6.01
N GLY A 98 5.70 -3.34 -6.15
CA GLY A 98 6.02 -2.62 -7.38
C GLY A 98 6.17 -3.54 -8.60
N ARG A 99 6.63 -4.78 -8.41
CA ARG A 99 6.65 -5.78 -9.48
C ARG A 99 5.27 -6.31 -9.84
N ALA A 100 4.43 -6.55 -8.84
CA ALA A 100 3.07 -7.05 -9.05
C ALA A 100 2.22 -6.02 -9.78
N GLU A 101 2.36 -4.75 -9.41
CA GLU A 101 1.60 -3.63 -9.97
C GLU A 101 2.09 -3.21 -11.35
N PHE A 102 3.39 -2.98 -11.50
CA PHE A 102 3.93 -2.32 -12.70
C PHE A 102 4.64 -3.24 -13.68
N ASP A 103 4.69 -4.56 -13.42
CA ASP A 103 5.44 -5.53 -14.25
C ASP A 103 6.88 -5.09 -14.60
N ARG A 104 7.54 -4.41 -13.64
CA ARG A 104 8.89 -3.80 -13.77
C ARG A 104 8.99 -2.57 -14.69
N ASP A 105 7.88 -1.99 -15.11
CA ASP A 105 7.81 -0.74 -15.86
C ASP A 105 7.01 0.33 -15.08
N PRO A 106 7.50 0.77 -13.90
CA PRO A 106 6.80 1.76 -13.10
C PRO A 106 6.79 3.13 -13.78
N PRO A 107 5.74 3.94 -13.55
CA PRO A 107 5.72 5.34 -13.96
C PRO A 107 6.96 6.12 -13.48
N PRO A 108 7.38 7.18 -14.18
CA PRO A 108 8.62 7.90 -13.86
C PRO A 108 8.71 8.43 -12.42
N HIS A 109 7.60 8.94 -11.85
CA HIS A 109 7.57 9.44 -10.47
C HIS A 109 7.80 8.31 -9.45
N VAL A 110 7.20 7.14 -9.69
CA VAL A 110 7.41 5.93 -8.88
C VAL A 110 8.83 5.40 -9.02
N ALA A 111 9.37 5.35 -10.24
CA ALA A 111 10.73 4.88 -10.51
C ALA A 111 11.79 5.73 -9.78
N ASN A 112 11.62 7.06 -9.83
CA ASN A 112 12.49 8.01 -9.14
C ASN A 112 12.40 7.81 -7.63
N TRP A 113 11.18 7.74 -7.08
CA TRP A 113 10.97 7.53 -5.66
C TRP A 113 11.56 6.19 -5.18
N LEU A 114 11.30 5.08 -5.88
CA LEU A 114 11.87 3.77 -5.54
C LEU A 114 13.41 3.79 -5.52
N THR A 115 14.03 4.55 -6.43
CA THR A 115 15.49 4.73 -6.46
C THR A 115 15.99 5.50 -5.23
N GLU A 116 15.27 6.54 -4.80
CA GLU A 116 15.57 7.28 -3.56
C GLU A 116 15.45 6.39 -2.31
N GLN A 117 14.49 5.45 -2.34
CA GLN A 117 14.32 4.44 -1.29
C GLN A 117 15.33 3.29 -1.36
N GLY A 118 16.23 3.27 -2.36
CA GLY A 118 17.23 2.21 -2.55
C GLY A 118 16.67 0.90 -3.11
N VAL A 119 15.49 0.94 -3.75
CA VAL A 119 14.81 -0.21 -4.35
C VAL A 119 15.06 -0.25 -5.85
N SER A 120 15.15 -1.46 -6.43
CA SER A 120 15.22 -1.67 -7.88
C SER A 120 14.35 -2.86 -8.29
N LEU A 121 13.48 -2.66 -9.30
CA LEU A 121 12.53 -3.66 -9.78
C LEU A 121 13.16 -4.67 -10.75
#